data_AF-A0A847NA28-F1
#
_entry.id   AF-A0A847NA28-F1
#
_cell.length_a   1.000
_cell.length_b   1.000
_cell.length_c   1.000
_cell.angle_alpha   90.00
_cell.angle_beta   90.00
_cell.angle_gamma   90.00
#
_symmetry.space_group_name_H-M   'P 1'
#
loop_
_entity.id
_entity.type
_entity.pdbx_description
1 polymer ?
#
loop_
_entity_poly.entity_id
_entity_poly.type
_entity_poly.pdbx_seq_one_letter_code
_entity_poly.pdbx_strand_id
1 'polypeptide(L)'
;MANPNTIAASSEGNGESNNDNIKLLIELREFKGMFDTLIGTPDDFIKSILSALAVDSNHAKRMTTNSQALVDQTYISRLSESGVSLDEEMANMVKFRQAYNASVRMITTLDAILDTTVNRLGLVGR
;
A
#
# COMPACT_ATOMS: atom_id res chain seq x y z
N MET A 1 -2.89 49.52 -0.38
CA MET A 1 -3.91 49.47 0.69
C MET A 1 -5.20 49.99 0.08
N ALA A 2 -6.29 49.22 0.09
CA ALA A 2 -7.53 49.61 -0.57
C ALA A 2 -8.11 50.85 0.14
N ASN A 3 -8.44 51.90 -0.62
CA ASN A 3 -9.02 53.13 -0.08
C ASN A 3 -10.52 52.90 0.17
N PRO A 4 -11.01 52.98 1.42
CA PRO A 4 -12.42 52.72 1.72
C PRO A 4 -13.41 53.67 1.01
N ASN A 5 -12.95 54.86 0.62
CA ASN A 5 -13.78 55.88 -0.03
C ASN A 5 -14.12 55.56 -1.50
N THR A 6 -13.55 54.50 -2.10
CA THR A 6 -13.85 54.08 -3.47
C THR A 6 -14.94 53.01 -3.55
N ILE A 7 -15.52 52.59 -2.43
CA ILE A 7 -16.59 51.58 -2.41
C ILE A 7 -17.91 52.28 -2.69
N ALA A 8 -18.49 52.02 -3.86
CA ALA A 8 -19.77 52.59 -4.30
C ALA A 8 -20.96 51.92 -3.59
N ALA A 9 -21.17 52.22 -2.32
CA ALA A 9 -22.25 51.66 -1.49
C ALA A 9 -23.65 52.25 -1.78
N SER A 10 -23.70 53.49 -2.27
CA SER A 10 -24.93 54.23 -2.59
C SER A 10 -25.21 54.23 -4.09
N SER A 11 -26.49 54.23 -4.47
CA SER A 11 -26.97 54.39 -5.84
C SER A 11 -26.89 55.84 -6.36
N GLU A 12 -26.70 56.85 -5.49
CA GLU A 12 -26.66 58.27 -5.83
C GLU A 12 -25.40 58.98 -5.29
N GLY A 13 -24.99 60.08 -5.92
CA GLY A 13 -23.88 60.91 -5.43
C GLY A 13 -24.29 61.70 -4.19
N ASN A 14 -23.49 61.65 -3.11
CA ASN A 14 -23.75 62.27 -1.80
C ASN A 14 -24.92 61.67 -0.98
N GLY A 15 -25.34 60.43 -1.27
CA GLY A 15 -26.33 59.72 -0.45
C GLY A 15 -25.75 59.25 0.88
N GLU A 16 -25.58 60.17 1.85
CA GLU A 16 -25.24 59.81 3.22
C GLU A 16 -26.33 58.86 3.76
N SER A 17 -25.94 57.66 4.20
CA SER A 17 -26.83 56.57 4.64
C SER A 17 -27.50 55.70 3.56
N ASN A 18 -27.24 55.91 2.26
CA ASN A 18 -27.77 55.02 1.23
C ASN A 18 -26.88 53.77 1.04
N ASN A 19 -27.47 52.58 1.18
CA ASN A 19 -26.82 51.28 1.10
C ASN A 19 -27.42 50.35 0.01
N ASP A 20 -28.09 50.92 -0.99
CA ASP A 20 -28.85 50.14 -1.97
C ASP A 20 -27.95 49.25 -2.84
N ASN A 21 -26.75 49.71 -3.24
CA ASN A 21 -25.81 48.85 -3.98
C ASN A 21 -25.32 47.68 -3.12
N ILE A 22 -25.20 47.87 -1.80
CA ILE A 22 -24.86 46.77 -0.87
C ILE A 22 -26.01 45.77 -0.79
N LYS A 23 -27.27 46.22 -0.79
CA LYS A 23 -28.44 45.32 -0.85
C LYS A 23 -28.45 44.50 -2.14
N LEU A 24 -28.20 45.14 -3.29
CA LEU A 24 -28.08 44.45 -4.58
C LEU A 24 -26.95 43.41 -4.57
N LEU A 25 -25.82 43.71 -3.92
CA LEU A 25 -24.71 42.75 -3.78
C LEU A 25 -25.08 41.56 -2.88
N ILE A 26 -25.86 41.80 -1.81
CA ILE A 26 -26.39 40.73 -0.95
C ILE A 26 -27.38 39.87 -1.73
N GLU A 27 -28.27 40.47 -2.51
CA GLU A 27 -29.21 39.73 -3.36
C GLU A 27 -28.49 38.87 -4.41
N LEU A 28 -27.42 39.38 -5.01
CA LEU A 28 -26.57 38.59 -5.93
C LEU A 28 -25.91 37.40 -5.24
N ARG A 29 -25.53 37.51 -3.97
CA ARG A 29 -25.00 36.37 -3.20
C ARG A 29 -26.06 35.27 -3.03
N GLU A 30 -27.32 35.64 -2.87
CA GLU A 30 -28.42 34.67 -2.71
C GLU A 30 -29.02 34.22 -4.05
N PHE A 31 -28.55 34.78 -5.17
CA PHE A 31 -29.07 34.49 -6.49
C PHE A 31 -28.67 33.08 -6.97
N LYS A 32 -29.68 32.20 -7.08
CA LYS A 32 -29.48 30.78 -7.39
C LYS A 32 -29.33 30.46 -8.89
N GLY A 33 -29.58 31.44 -9.75
CA GLY A 33 -29.52 31.31 -11.21
C GLY A 33 -28.22 31.83 -11.81
N MET A 34 -27.19 32.09 -11.00
CA MET A 34 -25.92 32.63 -11.49
C MET A 34 -25.18 31.64 -12.41
N PHE A 35 -25.37 30.34 -12.19
CA PHE A 35 -24.73 29.27 -12.94
C PHE A 35 -25.78 28.35 -13.57
N ASP A 36 -25.65 28.08 -14.86
CA ASP A 36 -26.61 27.28 -15.66
C ASP A 36 -26.61 25.79 -15.27
N THR A 37 -25.46 25.27 -14.84
CA THR A 37 -25.24 23.84 -14.57
C THR A 37 -25.52 23.40 -13.14
N LEU A 38 -25.58 24.35 -12.19
CA LEU A 38 -25.86 24.05 -10.79
C LEU A 38 -26.82 25.10 -10.23
N ILE A 39 -28.04 24.67 -9.92
CA ILE A 39 -29.04 25.52 -9.27
C ILE A 39 -28.63 25.65 -7.79
N GLY A 40 -28.03 26.78 -7.43
CA GLY A 40 -27.49 27.02 -6.10
C GLY A 40 -26.90 28.42 -5.97
N THR A 41 -26.67 28.86 -4.75
CA THR A 41 -25.96 30.13 -4.53
C THR A 41 -24.52 30.00 -5.04
N PRO A 42 -23.81 31.11 -5.30
CA PRO A 42 -22.40 31.06 -5.68
C PRO A 42 -21.52 30.36 -4.63
N ASP A 43 -21.90 30.43 -3.35
CA ASP A 43 -21.25 29.69 -2.28
C ASP A 43 -21.46 28.17 -2.41
N ASP A 44 -22.69 27.73 -2.73
CA ASP A 44 -22.99 26.32 -2.99
C ASP A 44 -22.21 25.78 -4.20
N PHE A 45 -22.00 26.60 -5.23
CA PHE A 45 -21.20 26.23 -6.40
C PHE A 45 -19.73 25.97 -6.02
N ILE A 46 -19.12 26.87 -5.24
CA ILE A 46 -17.75 26.68 -4.74
C ILE A 46 -17.68 25.44 -3.84
N LYS A 47 -18.65 25.25 -2.94
CA LYS A 47 -18.74 24.06 -2.08
C LYS A 47 -18.86 22.78 -2.88
N SER A 48 -19.62 22.77 -3.97
CA SER A 48 -19.77 21.61 -4.85
C SER A 48 -18.44 21.21 -5.49
N ILE A 49 -17.72 22.18 -6.06
CA ILE A 49 -16.38 21.94 -6.64
C ILE A 49 -15.42 21.41 -5.57
N LEU A 50 -15.41 22.04 -4.40
CA LEU A 50 -14.55 21.62 -3.29
C LEU A 50 -14.89 20.20 -2.83
N SER A 51 -16.18 19.88 -2.73
CA SER A 51 -16.67 18.56 -2.34
C SER A 51 -16.26 17.50 -3.36
N ALA A 52 -16.44 17.76 -4.65
CA ALA A 52 -16.01 16.86 -5.73
C ALA A 52 -14.49 16.59 -5.66
N LEU A 53 -13.68 17.65 -5.52
CA LEU A 53 -12.24 17.53 -5.36
C LEU A 53 -11.86 16.72 -4.10
N ALA A 54 -12.57 16.92 -2.99
CA ALA A 54 -12.34 16.20 -1.76
C ALA A 54 -12.68 14.70 -1.90
N VAL A 55 -13.77 14.36 -2.59
CA VAL A 55 -14.14 12.97 -2.89
C VAL A 55 -13.09 12.31 -3.77
N ASP A 56 -12.65 12.98 -4.84
CA ASP A 56 -11.62 12.47 -5.75
C ASP A 56 -10.29 12.26 -5.04
N SER A 57 -9.88 13.21 -4.21
CA SER A 57 -8.65 13.11 -3.40
C SER A 57 -8.70 11.92 -2.44
N ASN A 58 -9.82 11.73 -1.75
CA ASN A 58 -10.03 10.58 -0.87
C ASN A 58 -10.04 9.26 -1.65
N HIS A 59 -10.66 9.25 -2.84
CA HIS A 59 -10.67 8.09 -3.72
C HIS A 59 -9.25 7.71 -4.15
N ALA A 60 -8.46 8.67 -4.63
CA ALA A 60 -7.07 8.45 -5.04
C ALA A 60 -6.19 7.96 -3.88
N LYS A 61 -6.39 8.50 -2.66
CA LYS A 61 -5.66 8.05 -1.47
C LYS A 61 -5.99 6.59 -1.12
N ARG A 62 -7.28 6.22 -1.12
CA ARG A 62 -7.71 4.84 -0.88
C ARG A 62 -7.16 3.89 -1.94
N MET A 63 -7.21 4.28 -3.21
CA MET A 63 -6.68 3.49 -4.32
C MET A 63 -5.19 3.23 -4.14
N THR A 64 -4.41 4.25 -3.76
CA THR A 64 -2.98 4.11 -3.49
C THR A 64 -2.71 3.12 -2.35
N THR A 65 -3.43 3.25 -1.24
CA THR A 65 -3.31 2.32 -0.10
C THR A 65 -3.66 0.89 -0.50
N ASN A 66 -4.71 0.71 -1.28
CA ASN A 66 -5.13 -0.62 -1.74
C ASN A 66 -4.11 -1.23 -2.71
N SER A 67 -3.59 -0.44 -3.66
CA SER A 67 -2.52 -0.88 -4.56
C SER A 67 -1.27 -1.29 -3.79
N GLN A 68 -0.88 -0.55 -2.73
CA GLN A 68 0.24 -0.94 -1.88
C GLN A 68 -0.03 -2.28 -1.18
N ALA A 69 -1.22 -2.46 -0.60
CA ALA A 69 -1.59 -3.72 0.05
C ALA A 69 -1.55 -4.92 -0.91
N LEU A 70 -1.98 -4.73 -2.17
CA LEU A 70 -1.90 -5.75 -3.21
C LEU A 70 -0.45 -6.08 -3.60
N VAL A 71 0.41 -5.08 -3.70
CA VAL A 71 1.86 -5.28 -3.93
C VAL A 71 2.47 -6.07 -2.79
N ASP A 72 2.19 -5.69 -1.54
CA ASP A 72 2.71 -6.36 -0.36
C ASP A 72 2.22 -7.81 -0.29
N GLN A 73 0.94 -8.05 -0.57
CA GLN A 73 0.37 -9.40 -0.63
C GLN A 73 1.05 -10.25 -1.71
N THR A 74 1.26 -9.68 -2.89
CA THR A 74 1.94 -10.39 -4.00
C THR A 74 3.40 -10.68 -3.64
N TYR A 75 4.06 -9.74 -2.97
CA TYR A 75 5.43 -9.91 -2.48
C TYR A 75 5.53 -11.04 -1.43
N ILE A 76 4.60 -11.07 -0.47
CA ILE A 76 4.52 -12.14 0.53
C ILE A 76 4.23 -13.48 -0.13
N SER A 77 3.28 -13.55 -1.06
CA SER A 77 3.01 -14.79 -1.81
C SER A 77 4.22 -15.27 -2.59
N ARG A 78 4.98 -14.35 -3.22
CA ARG A 78 6.23 -14.68 -3.90
C ARG A 78 7.29 -15.22 -2.92
N LEU A 79 7.43 -14.61 -1.75
CA LEU A 79 8.32 -15.10 -0.70
C LEU A 79 7.87 -16.45 -0.12
N SER A 80 6.58 -16.75 -0.10
CA SER A 80 6.08 -18.04 0.38
C SER A 80 6.41 -19.18 -0.59
N GLU A 81 6.35 -18.92 -1.90
CA GLU A 81 6.64 -19.93 -2.93
C GLU A 81 8.14 -20.03 -3.25
N SER A 82 8.85 -18.89 -3.26
CA SER A 82 10.27 -18.82 -3.63
C SER A 82 11.21 -18.70 -2.44
N GLY A 83 10.69 -18.48 -1.23
CA GLY A 83 11.47 -18.38 -0.02
C GLY A 83 11.80 -19.78 0.48
N VAL A 84 13.07 -19.97 0.83
CA VAL A 84 13.52 -21.20 1.46
C VAL A 84 13.59 -20.98 2.96
N SER A 85 13.00 -21.88 3.74
CA SER A 85 13.12 -21.84 5.18
C SER A 85 14.51 -22.36 5.58
N LEU A 86 15.33 -21.47 6.15
CA LEU A 86 16.70 -21.79 6.58
C LEU A 86 16.71 -22.89 7.67
N ASP A 87 15.63 -22.98 8.45
CA ASP A 87 15.44 -24.02 9.46
C ASP A 87 15.10 -25.38 8.82
N GLU A 88 14.29 -25.40 7.75
CA GLU A 88 14.05 -26.64 6.99
C GLU A 88 15.31 -27.09 6.23
N GLU A 89 16.08 -26.16 5.66
CA GLU A 89 17.37 -26.48 5.06
C GLU A 89 18.36 -27.02 6.10
N MET A 90 18.39 -26.45 7.30
CA MET A 90 19.22 -26.96 8.39
C MET A 90 18.77 -28.35 8.86
N ALA A 91 17.46 -28.58 9.00
CA ALA A 91 16.91 -29.88 9.35
C ALA A 91 17.25 -30.94 8.27
N ASN A 92 17.09 -30.58 6.99
CA ASN A 92 17.50 -31.43 5.87
C ASN A 92 19.01 -31.69 5.86
N MET A 93 19.83 -30.67 6.15
CA MET A 93 21.27 -30.83 6.27
C MET A 93 21.64 -31.80 7.39
N VAL A 94 21.02 -31.69 8.57
CA VAL A 94 21.24 -32.61 9.69
C VAL A 94 20.79 -34.02 9.33
N LYS A 95 19.64 -34.17 8.67
CA LYS A 95 19.13 -35.46 8.18
C LYS A 95 20.10 -36.11 7.19
N PHE A 96 20.60 -35.36 6.21
CA PHE A 96 21.56 -35.88 5.25
C PHE A 96 22.92 -36.22 5.89
N ARG A 97 23.38 -35.43 6.86
CA ARG A 97 24.58 -35.76 7.65
C ARG A 97 24.41 -37.06 8.45
N GLN A 98 23.25 -37.27 9.05
CA GLN A 98 22.97 -38.50 9.80
C GLN A 98 22.89 -39.71 8.87
N ALA A 99 22.20 -39.57 7.73
CA ALA A 99 22.13 -40.61 6.71
C ALA A 99 23.52 -40.96 6.17
N TYR A 100 24.34 -39.96 5.86
CA TYR A 100 25.72 -40.16 5.42
C TYR A 100 26.57 -40.91 6.46
N ASN A 101 26.51 -40.51 7.73
CA ASN A 101 27.20 -41.20 8.81
C ASN A 101 26.73 -42.66 8.96
N ALA A 102 25.43 -42.92 8.79
CA ALA A 102 24.89 -44.27 8.80
C ALA A 102 25.43 -45.10 7.62
N SER A 103 25.50 -44.53 6.41
CA SER A 103 26.08 -45.18 5.23
C SER A 103 27.58 -45.49 5.43
N VAL A 104 28.36 -44.57 6.02
CA VAL A 104 29.77 -44.80 6.33
C VAL A 104 29.93 -46.00 7.28
N ARG A 105 29.14 -46.06 8.35
CA ARG A 105 29.16 -47.22 9.26
C ARG A 105 28.82 -48.52 8.54
N MET A 106 27.83 -48.49 7.64
CA MET A 106 27.46 -49.66 6.85
C MET A 106 28.62 -50.15 5.97
N ILE A 107 29.34 -49.23 5.32
CA ILE A 107 30.56 -49.53 4.55
C ILE A 107 31.64 -50.12 5.45
N THR A 108 31.87 -49.56 6.65
CA THR A 108 32.84 -50.10 7.60
C THR A 108 32.46 -51.51 8.07
N THR A 109 31.18 -51.79 8.29
CA THR A 109 30.74 -53.14 8.64
C THR A 109 30.92 -54.13 7.49
N LEU A 110 30.69 -53.70 6.25
CA LEU A 110 30.98 -54.48 5.06
C LEU A 110 32.47 -54.78 4.94
N ASP A 111 33.33 -53.78 5.17
CA ASP A 111 34.78 -53.94 5.18
C ASP A 111 35.25 -54.96 6.22
N ALA A 112 34.68 -54.92 7.43
CA ALA A 112 34.95 -55.92 8.47
C ALA A 112 34.48 -57.34 8.08
N ILE A 113 33.36 -57.47 7.38
CA ILE A 113 32.88 -58.77 6.87
C ILE A 113 33.82 -59.28 5.77
N LEU A 114 34.28 -58.41 4.87
CA LEU A 114 35.24 -58.78 3.82
C LEU A 114 36.58 -59.22 4.43
N ASP A 115 37.11 -58.48 5.40
CA ASP A 115 38.34 -58.85 6.11
C ASP A 115 38.22 -60.20 6.82
N THR A 116 37.12 -60.44 7.54
CA THR A 116 36.91 -61.71 8.24
C THR A 116 36.75 -62.90 7.27
N THR A 117 36.01 -62.73 6.18
CA THR A 117 35.79 -63.81 5.20
C THR A 117 37.04 -64.12 4.38
N VAL A 118 37.76 -63.10 3.91
CA VAL A 118 38.93 -63.30 3.04
C VAL A 118 40.16 -63.65 3.88
N ASN A 119 40.47 -62.86 4.91
CA ASN A 119 41.73 -63.01 5.64
C ASN A 119 41.63 -63.99 6.81
N ARG A 120 40.47 -64.12 7.50
CA ARG A 120 40.38 -64.98 8.70
C ARG A 120 39.84 -66.38 8.43
N LEU A 121 38.98 -66.57 7.42
CA LEU A 121 38.50 -67.90 7.02
C LEU A 121 39.40 -68.57 5.97
N GLY A 122 40.01 -67.79 5.06
CA GLY A 122 40.90 -68.32 4.00
C GLY A 122 42.24 -68.88 4.49
N LEU A 123 42.67 -68.53 5.71
CA LEU A 123 43.94 -68.97 6.31
C LEU A 123 43.85 -70.31 7.05
N VAL A 124 42.65 -70.82 7.36
CA VAL A 124 42.44 -72.04 8.17
C VAL A 124 42.42 -73.33 7.33
N GLY A 125 42.53 -73.20 6.00
CA GLY A 125 42.42 -74.31 5.04
C GLY A 125 43.74 -74.93 4.56
N ARG A 126 44.87 -74.71 5.25
CA ARG A 126 46.17 -75.33 4.95
C ARG A 126 46.98 -75.56 6.21
#